data_AF-A0A4U5WFB8-F1
#
_entry.id   AF-A0A4U5WFB8-F1
#
_cell.length_a   1.000
_cell.length_b   1.000
_cell.length_c   1.000
_cell.angle_alpha   90.00
_cell.angle_beta   90.00
_cell.angle_gamma   90.00
#
_symmetry.space_group_name_H-M   'P 1'
#
loop_
_entity.id
_entity.type
_entity.pdbx_description
1 polymer ?
#
loop_
_entity_poly.entity_id
_entity_poly.type
_entity_poly.pdbx_seq_one_letter_code
_entity_poly.pdbx_strand_id
1 'polypeptide(L)'
;MSRMGDVLAGFHATWEFDSDSVLIRYERGLRAPKLFSALRERRVPFSALERVTLEQGKRGTVVLRAVPRPGADPLTEAADGQLKEACDPYKLVLPGDRELLAEYYADELKGLLTESGPTDRFLVEAPEVPLSFKAYDGKASFDGRTVRFRWFWTGASSAKWKAGDQSFPVSELCGVEWRSPELFEGYLRLRRKGADERPGPADQDPAAVVFGLGYGVVHESLPFAAAVLAAVRGAR
;
A
#
# COMPACT_ATOMS: atom_id res chain seq x y z
N MET A 1 -0.66 -11.56 30.36
CA MET A 1 0.61 -10.81 30.37
C MET A 1 1.39 -11.27 29.15
N SER A 2 1.06 -10.73 27.98
CA SER A 2 1.92 -10.91 26.80
C SER A 2 3.33 -10.43 27.17
N ARG A 3 4.32 -11.29 26.94
CA ARG A 3 5.72 -10.91 27.17
C ARG A 3 6.15 -10.13 25.94
N MET A 4 6.66 -8.93 26.17
CA MET A 4 7.38 -8.12 25.19
C MET A 4 8.32 -9.03 24.38
N GLY A 5 8.09 -9.16 23.06
CA GLY A 5 8.81 -10.09 22.18
C GLY A 5 8.06 -11.38 21.80
N ASP A 6 6.77 -11.48 22.08
CA ASP A 6 5.92 -12.59 21.62
C ASP A 6 5.80 -12.59 20.09
N VAL A 7 5.91 -13.78 19.49
CA VAL A 7 5.96 -13.97 18.04
C VAL A 7 4.83 -14.90 17.58
N LEU A 8 4.00 -14.42 16.67
CA LEU A 8 2.95 -15.20 16.01
C LEU A 8 3.31 -15.43 14.54
N ALA A 9 3.85 -16.60 14.25
CA ALA A 9 4.20 -17.01 12.89
C ALA A 9 2.99 -17.61 12.16
N GLY A 10 2.69 -17.08 10.97
CA GLY A 10 1.64 -17.57 10.09
C GLY A 10 2.17 -17.86 8.68
N PHE A 11 1.26 -18.07 7.74
CA PHE A 11 1.62 -18.24 6.34
C PHE A 11 2.01 -16.89 5.74
N HIS A 12 3.22 -16.83 5.18
CA HIS A 12 3.77 -15.67 4.46
C HIS A 12 4.05 -14.43 5.31
N ALA A 13 3.78 -14.46 6.61
CA ALA A 13 4.08 -13.37 7.52
C ALA A 13 4.26 -13.86 8.96
N THR A 14 5.01 -13.08 9.73
CA THR A 14 5.17 -13.23 11.18
C THR A 14 4.87 -11.90 11.85
N TRP A 15 4.12 -11.92 12.94
CA TRP A 15 3.85 -10.73 13.75
C TRP A 15 4.65 -10.81 15.04
N GLU A 16 5.45 -9.79 15.30
CA GLU A 16 6.20 -9.61 16.55
C GLU A 16 5.53 -8.48 17.33
N PHE A 17 5.13 -8.77 18.56
CA PHE A 17 4.42 -7.80 19.41
C PHE A 17 5.41 -7.07 20.32
N ASP A 18 5.43 -5.75 20.17
CA ASP A 18 6.15 -4.81 21.04
C ASP A 18 5.15 -4.12 21.97
N SER A 19 5.66 -3.26 22.87
CA SER A 19 4.88 -2.50 23.84
C SER A 19 3.90 -1.49 23.21
N ASP A 20 4.21 -0.96 22.03
CA ASP A 20 3.46 0.12 21.39
C ASP A 20 3.07 -0.14 19.92
N SER A 21 3.48 -1.29 19.38
CA SER A 21 3.37 -1.60 17.97
C SER A 21 3.44 -3.09 17.69
N VAL A 22 2.98 -3.48 16.51
CA VAL A 22 3.23 -4.79 15.92
C VAL A 22 4.19 -4.64 14.75
N LEU A 23 5.27 -5.41 14.76
CA LEU A 23 6.17 -5.54 13.61
C LEU A 23 5.71 -6.74 12.77
N ILE A 24 5.23 -6.45 11.57
CA ILE A 24 4.84 -7.46 10.59
C ILE A 24 6.03 -7.72 9.69
N ARG A 25 6.61 -8.92 9.76
CA ARG A 25 7.65 -9.37 8.82
C ARG A 25 7.03 -10.26 7.76
N TYR A 26 7.27 -9.94 6.50
CA TYR A 26 6.76 -10.71 5.38
C TYR A 26 7.78 -11.73 4.89
N GLU A 27 7.34 -12.97 4.76
CA GLU A 27 8.17 -14.03 4.18
C GLU A 27 8.26 -13.91 2.66
N ARG A 28 9.40 -14.33 2.12
CA ARG A 28 9.62 -14.43 0.68
C ARG A 28 9.41 -15.87 0.26
N GLY A 29 8.73 -16.10 -0.87
CA GLY A 29 8.56 -17.44 -1.40
C GLY A 29 7.73 -17.47 -2.68
N LEU A 30 7.80 -18.59 -3.40
CA LEU A 30 7.15 -18.74 -4.71
C LEU A 30 5.61 -18.57 -4.66
N ARG A 31 5.00 -18.86 -3.50
CA ARG A 31 3.54 -18.77 -3.29
C ARG A 31 3.13 -17.49 -2.54
N ALA A 32 4.07 -16.73 -2.00
CA ALA A 32 3.77 -15.49 -1.31
C ALA A 32 3.42 -14.40 -2.34
N PRO A 33 2.45 -13.51 -2.04
CA PRO A 33 2.18 -12.34 -2.87
C PRO A 33 3.47 -11.54 -3.09
N LYS A 34 3.76 -11.13 -4.33
CA LYS A 34 4.97 -10.35 -4.62
C LYS A 34 5.02 -9.01 -3.86
N LEU A 35 3.84 -8.45 -3.51
CA LEU A 35 3.74 -7.23 -2.71
C LEU A 35 4.44 -7.39 -1.35
N PHE A 36 4.31 -8.55 -0.73
CA PHE A 36 4.94 -8.85 0.56
C PHE A 36 6.48 -8.82 0.46
N SER A 37 7.03 -9.33 -0.65
CA SER A 37 8.47 -9.23 -0.92
C SER A 37 8.94 -7.79 -1.14
N ALA A 38 8.09 -6.94 -1.75
CA ALA A 38 8.38 -5.52 -1.95
C ALA A 38 8.33 -4.74 -0.63
N LEU A 39 7.38 -5.05 0.26
CA LEU A 39 7.21 -4.39 1.56
C LEU A 39 8.25 -4.84 2.58
N ARG A 40 8.70 -6.10 2.55
CA ARG A 40 9.65 -6.74 3.49
C ARG A 40 9.16 -6.81 4.93
N GLU A 41 8.98 -5.68 5.57
CA GLU A 41 8.45 -5.57 6.93
C GLU A 41 7.75 -4.23 7.14
N ARG A 42 6.85 -4.19 8.13
CA ARG A 42 6.10 -2.99 8.49
C ARG A 42 5.93 -2.92 10.01
N ARG A 43 6.47 -1.88 10.62
CA ARG A 43 6.19 -1.54 12.02
C ARG A 43 4.90 -0.72 12.06
N VAL A 44 3.91 -1.22 12.77
CA VAL A 44 2.56 -0.64 12.83
C VAL A 44 2.27 -0.25 14.28
N PRO A 45 2.30 1.04 14.62
CA PRO A 45 1.89 1.51 15.95
C PRO A 45 0.45 1.10 16.28
N PHE A 46 0.17 0.74 17.53
CA PHE A 46 -1.20 0.45 17.95
C PHE A 46 -2.13 1.65 17.79
N SER A 47 -1.59 2.88 17.91
CA SER A 47 -2.31 4.11 17.62
C SER A 47 -2.73 4.27 16.15
N ALA A 48 -2.16 3.47 15.23
CA ALA A 48 -2.51 3.40 13.82
C ALA A 48 -3.61 2.40 13.52
N LEU A 49 -4.01 1.57 14.49
CA LEU A 49 -4.99 0.50 14.32
C LEU A 49 -6.34 0.88 14.96
N GLU A 50 -7.41 0.66 14.21
CA GLU A 50 -8.80 0.91 14.64
C GLU A 50 -9.35 -0.31 15.39
N ARG A 51 -9.06 -1.51 14.90
CA ARG A 51 -9.53 -2.76 15.48
C ARG A 51 -8.69 -3.95 15.01
N VAL A 52 -8.90 -5.09 15.66
CA VAL A 52 -8.43 -6.40 15.23
C VAL A 52 -9.61 -7.37 15.15
N THR A 53 -9.65 -8.18 14.10
CA THR A 53 -10.66 -9.23 13.92
C THR A 53 -10.01 -10.60 13.82
N LEU A 54 -10.73 -11.62 14.28
CA LEU A 54 -10.40 -13.02 14.08
C LEU A 54 -11.53 -13.67 13.31
N GLU A 55 -11.22 -14.28 12.18
CA GLU A 55 -12.19 -14.88 11.27
C GLU A 55 -11.75 -16.29 10.86
N GLN A 56 -12.72 -17.15 10.58
CA GLN A 56 -12.45 -18.45 9.98
C GLN A 56 -11.96 -18.26 8.54
N GLY A 57 -10.84 -18.89 8.22
CA GLY A 57 -10.19 -18.83 6.93
C GLY A 57 -10.60 -19.98 5.99
N LYS A 58 -9.83 -20.15 4.91
CA LYS A 58 -10.03 -21.24 3.95
C LYS A 58 -9.25 -22.48 4.37
N ARG A 59 -9.76 -23.68 4.06
CA ARG A 59 -9.03 -24.96 4.25
C ARG A 59 -8.55 -25.18 5.70
N GLY A 60 -9.40 -24.89 6.69
CA GLY A 60 -9.07 -25.09 8.11
C GLY A 60 -7.98 -24.15 8.61
N THR A 61 -7.96 -22.91 8.11
CA THR A 61 -7.09 -21.85 8.62
C THR A 61 -7.93 -20.87 9.42
N VAL A 62 -7.27 -20.08 10.26
CA VAL A 62 -7.85 -18.89 10.89
C VAL A 62 -7.10 -17.65 10.44
N VAL A 63 -7.78 -16.50 10.46
CA VAL A 63 -7.26 -15.24 9.95
C VAL A 63 -7.34 -14.20 11.06
N LEU A 64 -6.19 -13.77 11.56
CA LEU A 64 -6.07 -12.59 12.40
C LEU A 64 -5.85 -11.39 11.47
N ARG A 65 -6.72 -10.37 11.54
CA ARG A 65 -6.62 -9.17 10.71
C ARG A 65 -6.58 -7.92 11.57
N ALA A 66 -5.56 -7.09 11.39
CA ALA A 66 -5.54 -5.75 11.94
C ALA A 66 -6.19 -4.78 10.94
N VAL A 67 -6.93 -3.80 11.42
CA VAL A 67 -7.60 -2.81 10.57
C VAL A 67 -6.98 -1.46 10.87
N PRO A 68 -6.20 -0.88 9.95
CA PRO A 68 -5.67 0.47 10.14
C PRO A 68 -6.79 1.50 10.22
N ARG A 69 -6.55 2.56 11.02
CA ARG A 69 -7.40 3.75 11.03
C ARG A 69 -7.35 4.44 9.66
N PRO A 70 -8.45 5.04 9.18
CA PRO A 70 -8.43 5.85 7.97
C PRO A 70 -7.36 6.95 8.07
N GLY A 71 -6.51 7.07 7.04
CA GLY A 71 -5.42 8.06 7.03
C GLY A 71 -4.12 7.63 7.71
N ALA A 72 -4.08 6.49 8.42
CA ALA A 72 -2.92 6.10 9.22
C ALA A 72 -1.81 5.42 8.41
N ASP A 73 -2.16 4.76 7.31
CA ASP A 73 -1.23 4.06 6.46
C ASP A 73 -1.31 4.55 5.01
N PRO A 74 -0.20 5.07 4.43
CA PRO A 74 -0.19 5.51 3.03
C PRO A 74 -0.42 4.38 2.03
N LEU A 75 -0.08 3.13 2.36
CA LEU A 75 -0.27 1.99 1.48
C LEU A 75 -1.76 1.62 1.40
N THR A 76 -2.41 1.47 2.55
CA THR A 76 -3.86 1.23 2.63
C THR A 76 -4.66 2.37 1.99
N GLU A 77 -4.26 3.62 2.24
CA GLU A 77 -4.94 4.78 1.67
C GLU A 77 -4.76 4.88 0.15
N ALA A 78 -3.55 4.66 -0.37
CA ALA A 78 -3.32 4.64 -1.82
C ALA A 78 -4.05 3.48 -2.52
N ALA A 79 -4.23 2.35 -1.84
CA ALA A 79 -4.94 1.19 -2.38
C ALA A 79 -6.46 1.44 -2.49
N ASP A 80 -7.02 2.30 -1.63
CA ASP A 80 -8.43 2.69 -1.61
C ASP A 80 -9.40 1.49 -1.73
N GLY A 81 -9.13 0.43 -0.96
CA GLY A 81 -9.95 -0.79 -0.94
C GLY A 81 -9.87 -1.67 -2.19
N GLN A 82 -9.06 -1.31 -3.20
CA GLN A 82 -8.94 -2.07 -4.46
C GLN A 82 -7.96 -3.26 -4.37
N LEU A 83 -7.28 -3.44 -3.23
CA LEU A 83 -6.32 -4.52 -3.03
C LEU A 83 -7.07 -5.85 -2.79
N LYS A 84 -6.70 -6.88 -3.54
CA LYS A 84 -7.23 -8.24 -3.29
C LYS A 84 -6.87 -8.69 -1.89
N GLU A 85 -7.77 -9.45 -1.27
CA GLU A 85 -7.59 -9.99 0.07
C GLU A 85 -6.30 -10.82 0.24
N ALA A 86 -5.86 -11.51 -0.82
CA ALA A 86 -4.62 -12.29 -0.80
C ALA A 86 -3.36 -11.42 -0.67
N CYS A 87 -3.45 -10.13 -1.01
CA CYS A 87 -2.36 -9.16 -0.92
C CYS A 87 -2.49 -8.24 0.29
N ASP A 88 -3.48 -8.42 1.16
CA ASP A 88 -3.69 -7.57 2.34
C ASP A 88 -2.48 -7.68 3.30
N PRO A 89 -1.72 -6.59 3.51
CA PRO A 89 -0.54 -6.59 4.37
C PRO A 89 -0.87 -6.72 5.86
N TYR A 90 -2.12 -6.51 6.27
CA TYR A 90 -2.57 -6.59 7.66
C TYR A 90 -3.28 -7.90 8.00
N LYS A 91 -3.15 -8.89 7.13
CA LYS A 91 -3.75 -10.22 7.29
C LYS A 91 -2.68 -11.25 7.66
N LEU A 92 -2.83 -11.89 8.81
CA LEU A 92 -2.05 -13.05 9.22
C LEU A 92 -2.91 -14.32 9.13
N VAL A 93 -2.56 -15.21 8.21
CA VAL A 93 -3.22 -16.51 8.08
C VAL A 93 -2.48 -17.53 8.93
N LEU A 94 -3.19 -18.26 9.77
CA LEU A 94 -2.62 -19.26 10.68
C LEU A 94 -3.27 -20.63 10.41
N PRO A 95 -2.57 -21.75 10.64
CA PRO A 95 -3.22 -23.05 10.64
C PRO A 95 -4.28 -23.12 11.76
N GLY A 96 -5.36 -23.87 11.55
CA GLY A 96 -6.51 -23.87 12.47
C GLY A 96 -6.21 -24.40 13.88
N ASP A 97 -5.18 -25.23 14.04
CA ASP A 97 -4.71 -25.66 15.37
C ASP A 97 -4.11 -24.51 16.21
N ARG A 98 -3.87 -23.34 15.60
CA ARG A 98 -3.46 -22.11 16.28
C ARG A 98 -4.61 -21.16 16.61
N GLU A 99 -5.87 -21.58 16.46
CA GLU A 99 -7.04 -20.74 16.72
C GLU A 99 -7.04 -20.13 18.13
N LEU A 100 -6.87 -20.95 19.17
CA LEU A 100 -6.83 -20.45 20.56
C LEU A 100 -5.71 -19.43 20.80
N LEU A 101 -4.56 -19.62 20.13
CA LEU A 101 -3.45 -18.68 20.22
C LEU A 101 -3.78 -17.37 19.49
N ALA A 102 -4.43 -17.46 18.32
CA ALA A 102 -4.87 -16.29 17.57
C ALA A 102 -5.96 -15.50 18.33
N GLU A 103 -6.88 -16.19 19.00
CA GLU A 103 -7.91 -15.60 19.87
C GLU A 103 -7.28 -14.86 21.05
N TYR A 104 -6.31 -15.49 21.72
CA TYR A 104 -5.54 -14.85 22.79
C TYR A 104 -4.91 -13.52 22.34
N TYR A 105 -4.19 -13.50 21.22
CA TYR A 105 -3.57 -12.27 20.71
C TYR A 105 -4.60 -11.25 20.21
N ALA A 106 -5.72 -11.69 19.61
CA ALA A 106 -6.79 -10.79 19.22
C ALA A 106 -7.34 -10.02 20.43
N ASP A 107 -7.57 -10.71 21.55
CA ASP A 107 -8.10 -10.09 22.76
C ASP A 107 -7.08 -9.21 23.49
N GLU A 108 -5.81 -9.61 23.57
CA GLU A 108 -4.75 -8.74 24.11
C GLU A 108 -4.61 -7.47 23.27
N LEU A 109 -4.58 -7.59 21.93
CA LEU A 109 -4.52 -6.43 21.04
C LEU A 109 -5.73 -5.52 21.21
N LYS A 110 -6.96 -6.05 21.28
CA LYS A 110 -8.17 -5.24 21.53
C LYS A 110 -8.04 -4.38 22.79
N GLY A 111 -7.40 -4.89 23.85
CA GLY A 111 -7.14 -4.14 25.08
C GLY A 111 -6.11 -3.01 24.93
N LEU A 112 -5.23 -3.08 23.92
CA LEU A 112 -4.18 -2.08 23.65
C LEU A 112 -4.60 -1.00 22.64
N LEU A 113 -5.64 -1.27 21.83
CA LEU A 113 -6.15 -0.30 20.86
C LEU A 113 -7.02 0.75 21.57
N THR A 114 -6.42 1.92 21.83
CA THR A 114 -7.04 3.03 22.58
C THR A 114 -7.53 4.18 21.70
N GLU A 115 -7.11 4.19 20.44
CA GLU A 115 -7.40 5.24 19.47
C GLU A 115 -8.47 4.78 18.47
N SER A 116 -9.26 5.73 17.94
CA SER A 116 -10.27 5.42 16.90
C SER A 116 -10.49 6.60 15.94
N GLY A 117 -11.16 6.32 14.83
CA GLY A 117 -11.50 7.33 13.82
C GLY A 117 -10.31 7.74 12.94
N PRO A 118 -10.50 8.70 12.03
CA PRO A 118 -9.47 9.11 11.08
C PRO A 118 -8.28 9.80 11.76
N THR A 119 -7.11 9.73 11.12
CA THR A 119 -5.92 10.52 11.49
C THR A 119 -5.56 11.49 10.37
N ASP A 120 -5.02 12.64 10.75
CA ASP A 120 -4.57 13.71 9.85
C ASP A 120 -3.17 13.46 9.26
N ARG A 121 -2.41 12.55 9.88
CA ARG A 121 -1.08 12.14 9.46
C ARG A 121 -0.95 10.62 9.34
N PHE A 122 -0.03 10.21 8.48
CA PHE A 122 0.41 8.82 8.42
C PHE A 122 1.20 8.47 9.67
N LEU A 123 0.84 7.35 10.28
CA LEU A 123 1.49 6.78 11.47
C LEU A 123 2.33 5.56 11.11
N VAL A 124 2.04 4.91 9.98
CA VAL A 124 2.84 3.81 9.43
C VAL A 124 3.81 4.37 8.38
N GLU A 125 5.05 3.89 8.42
CA GLU A 125 6.07 4.33 7.48
C GLU A 125 5.71 3.99 6.03
N ALA A 126 6.01 4.94 5.15
CA ALA A 126 5.85 4.77 3.71
C ALA A 126 6.97 3.88 3.14
N PRO A 127 6.75 3.22 1.99
CA PRO A 127 7.80 2.50 1.31
C PRO A 127 9.02 3.37 1.00
N GLU A 128 10.21 2.82 1.19
CA GLU A 128 11.49 3.54 1.02
C GLU A 128 11.70 3.98 -0.44
N VAL A 129 12.13 5.23 -0.61
CA VAL A 129 12.55 5.81 -1.89
C VAL A 129 14.07 5.66 -2.08
N PRO A 130 14.59 5.60 -3.32
CA PRO A 130 13.92 5.82 -4.61
C PRO A 130 13.12 4.61 -5.10
N LEU A 131 12.01 4.88 -5.80
CA LEU A 131 11.14 3.87 -6.42
C LEU A 131 10.99 4.15 -7.91
N SER A 132 10.86 3.08 -8.71
CA SER A 132 10.50 3.21 -10.12
C SER A 132 9.82 1.94 -10.61
N PHE A 133 8.93 2.08 -11.59
CA PHE A 133 8.28 0.93 -12.23
C PHE A 133 8.01 1.23 -13.70
N LYS A 134 7.83 0.17 -14.49
CA LYS A 134 7.40 0.28 -15.90
C LYS A 134 5.89 0.19 -15.97
N ALA A 135 5.26 1.24 -16.47
CA ALA A 135 3.90 1.23 -16.94
C ALA A 135 3.86 0.80 -18.42
N TYR A 136 2.67 0.65 -18.99
CA TYR A 136 2.52 0.26 -20.40
C TYR A 136 3.01 1.38 -21.34
N ASP A 137 2.68 2.62 -21.00
CA ASP A 137 2.95 3.81 -21.82
C ASP A 137 4.23 4.55 -21.43
N GLY A 138 4.90 4.16 -20.35
CA GLY A 138 6.11 4.83 -19.89
C GLY A 138 6.75 4.23 -18.64
N LYS A 139 7.77 4.92 -18.15
CA LYS A 139 8.43 4.63 -16.87
C LYS A 139 8.09 5.72 -15.86
N ALA A 140 7.64 5.33 -14.68
CA ALA A 140 7.49 6.20 -13.54
C ALA A 140 8.68 6.07 -12.59
N SER A 141 9.15 7.19 -12.03
CA SER A 141 10.21 7.24 -11.03
C SER A 141 9.95 8.31 -9.98
N PHE A 142 10.34 8.03 -8.74
CA PHE A 142 10.16 8.93 -7.60
C PHE A 142 11.39 8.85 -6.69
N ASP A 143 11.94 10.01 -6.36
CA ASP A 143 13.16 10.17 -5.55
C ASP A 143 12.88 10.71 -4.13
N GLY A 144 11.61 10.78 -3.73
CA GLY A 144 11.18 11.42 -2.48
C GLY A 144 10.81 12.90 -2.62
N ARG A 145 11.17 13.56 -3.73
CA ARG A 145 10.90 14.99 -3.98
C ARG A 145 10.18 15.27 -5.28
N THR A 146 10.39 14.44 -6.30
CA THR A 146 9.88 14.68 -7.65
C THR A 146 9.47 13.37 -8.31
N VAL A 147 8.24 13.33 -8.81
CA VAL A 147 7.76 12.24 -9.66
C VAL A 147 8.10 12.57 -11.11
N ARG A 148 8.68 11.62 -11.84
CA ARG A 148 8.99 11.78 -13.26
C ARG A 148 8.37 10.68 -14.09
N PHE A 149 7.81 11.05 -15.23
CA PHE A 149 7.30 10.13 -16.24
C PHE A 149 8.10 10.27 -17.53
N ARG A 150 8.58 9.14 -18.03
CA ARG A 150 9.28 9.02 -19.31
C ARG A 150 8.49 8.15 -20.26
N TRP A 151 8.15 8.67 -21.44
CA TRP A 151 7.23 7.98 -22.34
C TRP A 151 7.90 6.90 -23.19
N PHE A 152 7.18 5.82 -23.44
CA PHE A 152 7.57 4.79 -24.40
C PHE A 152 6.90 5.06 -25.73
N TRP A 153 7.69 5.10 -26.80
CA TRP A 153 7.23 5.40 -28.15
C TRP A 153 6.13 4.46 -28.67
N THR A 154 6.07 3.22 -28.20
CA THR A 154 5.07 2.21 -28.61
C THR A 154 3.79 2.24 -27.79
N GLY A 155 3.78 2.90 -26.64
CA GLY A 155 2.66 2.83 -25.68
C GLY A 155 2.01 4.18 -25.37
N ALA A 156 2.77 5.28 -25.46
CA ALA A 156 2.25 6.60 -25.17
C ALA A 156 1.31 7.11 -26.26
N SER A 157 0.20 7.74 -25.84
CA SER A 157 -0.69 8.45 -26.74
C SER A 157 0.02 9.63 -27.40
N SER A 158 -0.52 10.11 -28.52
CA SER A 158 -0.02 11.32 -29.18
C SER A 158 -0.06 12.54 -28.26
N ALA A 159 -1.02 12.62 -27.33
CA ALA A 159 -1.10 13.69 -26.34
C ALA A 159 0.11 13.67 -25.39
N LYS A 160 0.40 12.52 -24.78
CA LYS A 160 1.55 12.33 -23.88
C LYS A 160 2.87 12.53 -24.59
N TRP A 161 3.01 11.98 -25.80
CA TRP A 161 4.22 12.11 -26.59
C TRP A 161 4.53 13.57 -26.92
N LYS A 162 3.52 14.35 -27.33
CA LYS A 162 3.67 15.79 -27.59
C LYS A 162 3.99 16.59 -26.33
N ALA A 163 3.49 16.19 -25.16
CA ALA A 163 3.80 16.84 -23.89
C ALA A 163 5.26 16.63 -23.45
N GLY A 164 5.95 15.61 -23.98
CA GLY A 164 7.31 15.26 -23.60
C GLY A 164 7.39 14.64 -22.20
N ASP A 165 8.59 14.24 -21.78
CA ASP A 165 8.82 13.69 -20.45
C ASP A 165 8.37 14.69 -19.37
N GLN A 166 7.66 14.19 -18.37
CA GLN A 166 7.04 15.02 -17.33
C GLN A 166 7.80 14.94 -16.02
N SER A 167 7.78 16.05 -15.26
CA SER A 167 8.40 16.14 -13.94
C SER A 167 7.48 16.93 -13.01
N PHE A 168 7.12 16.35 -11.87
CA PHE A 168 6.17 16.90 -10.91
C PHE A 168 6.82 16.98 -9.52
N PRO A 169 7.21 18.19 -9.07
CA PRO A 169 7.61 18.42 -7.68
C PRO A 169 6.46 18.05 -6.73
N VAL A 170 6.78 17.41 -5.60
CA VAL A 170 5.78 17.05 -4.58
C VAL A 170 5.01 18.28 -4.08
N SER A 171 5.65 19.45 -4.04
CA SER A 171 5.01 20.73 -3.66
C SER A 171 3.86 21.15 -4.58
N GLU A 172 3.80 20.66 -5.81
CA GLU A 172 2.74 20.95 -6.78
C GLU A 172 1.62 19.91 -6.75
N LEU A 173 1.79 18.81 -6.01
CA LEU A 173 0.83 17.73 -5.92
C LEU A 173 -0.07 17.90 -4.71
N CYS A 174 -1.33 17.50 -4.85
CA CYS A 174 -2.31 17.41 -3.77
C CYS A 174 -2.70 15.95 -3.45
N GLY A 175 -2.34 14.99 -4.30
CA GLY A 175 -2.53 13.57 -4.03
C GLY A 175 -2.12 12.69 -5.19
N VAL A 176 -2.48 11.41 -5.10
CA VAL A 176 -2.30 10.40 -6.14
C VAL A 176 -3.53 9.51 -6.15
N GLU A 177 -3.93 9.09 -7.34
CA GLU A 177 -4.96 8.09 -7.55
C GLU A 177 -4.30 6.86 -8.16
N TRP A 178 -4.45 5.73 -7.48
CA TRP A 178 -4.01 4.45 -7.98
C TRP A 178 -5.23 3.60 -8.27
N ARG A 179 -5.32 3.12 -9.51
CA ARG A 179 -6.35 2.18 -9.94
C ARG A 179 -5.70 0.85 -10.24
N SER A 180 -6.11 -0.20 -9.54
CA SER A 180 -5.43 -1.49 -9.58
C SER A 180 -5.22 -2.00 -11.01
N PRO A 181 -4.02 -2.51 -11.37
CA PRO A 181 -3.76 -3.14 -12.68
C PRO A 181 -4.59 -4.40 -12.91
N GLU A 182 -5.25 -4.91 -11.87
CA GLU A 182 -6.14 -6.07 -11.95
C GLU A 182 -7.59 -5.68 -12.28
N LEU A 183 -7.89 -4.39 -12.34
CA LEU A 183 -9.15 -3.84 -12.84
C LEU A 183 -9.00 -3.41 -14.30
N PHE A 184 -10.13 -3.26 -14.99
CA PHE A 184 -10.13 -2.67 -16.33
C PHE A 184 -9.63 -1.22 -16.26
N GLU A 185 -8.74 -0.86 -17.19
CA GLU A 185 -8.08 0.45 -17.28
C GLU A 185 -7.34 0.85 -15.99
N GLY A 186 -6.48 -0.03 -15.47
CA GLY A 186 -5.59 0.33 -14.35
C GLY A 186 -4.63 1.46 -14.70
N TYR A 187 -4.33 2.33 -13.74
CA TYR A 187 -3.41 3.46 -13.93
C TYR A 187 -2.87 4.00 -12.59
N LEU A 188 -1.85 4.83 -12.67
CA LEU A 188 -1.47 5.77 -11.61
C LEU A 188 -1.58 7.19 -12.15
N ARG A 189 -2.33 8.03 -11.45
CA ARG A 189 -2.56 9.44 -11.82
C ARG A 189 -2.16 10.36 -10.66
N LEU A 190 -1.33 11.35 -10.95
CA LEU A 190 -0.97 12.39 -9.99
C LEU A 190 -2.05 13.48 -9.97
N ARG A 191 -2.50 13.85 -8.78
CA ARG A 191 -3.43 14.96 -8.59
C ARG A 191 -2.62 16.23 -8.31
N ARG A 192 -2.75 17.22 -9.19
CA ARG A 192 -2.04 18.51 -9.10
C ARG A 192 -2.88 19.55 -8.37
N LYS A 193 -2.25 20.44 -7.64
CA LYS A 193 -2.91 21.60 -7.02
C LYS A 193 -3.51 22.50 -8.12
N GLY A 194 -4.78 22.88 -7.98
CA GLY A 194 -5.47 23.78 -8.92
C GLY A 194 -5.83 23.17 -10.29
N ALA A 195 -5.67 21.86 -10.48
CA ALA A 195 -6.17 21.18 -11.67
C ALA A 195 -7.66 20.82 -11.56
N ASP A 196 -8.31 20.60 -12.71
CA ASP A 196 -9.72 20.19 -12.77
C ASP A 196 -10.00 18.94 -11.92
N GLU A 197 -11.11 18.95 -11.19
CA GLU A 197 -11.53 17.83 -10.33
C GLU A 197 -11.94 16.57 -11.12
N ARG A 198 -12.25 16.72 -12.41
CA ARG A 198 -12.61 15.62 -13.31
C ARG A 198 -11.64 15.56 -14.50
N PRO A 199 -10.44 15.00 -14.31
CA PRO A 199 -9.52 14.79 -15.41
C PRO A 199 -10.13 13.83 -16.45
N GLY A 200 -9.79 14.04 -17.72
CA GLY A 200 -10.23 13.19 -18.84
C GLY A 200 -9.65 11.75 -18.77
N PRO A 201 -9.65 11.01 -19.88
CA PRO A 201 -9.09 9.64 -19.93
C PRO A 201 -7.61 9.58 -19.50
N ALA A 202 -7.22 8.54 -18.76
CA ALA A 202 -5.87 8.41 -18.18
C ALA A 202 -4.77 8.17 -19.24
N ASP A 203 -5.10 7.58 -20.37
CA ASP A 203 -4.21 7.38 -21.51
C ASP A 203 -3.88 8.70 -22.25
N GLN A 204 -4.71 9.73 -22.08
CA GLN A 204 -4.50 11.07 -22.68
C GLN A 204 -3.87 12.09 -21.70
N ASP A 205 -3.86 11.79 -20.40
CA ASP A 205 -3.43 12.70 -19.34
C ASP A 205 -1.92 12.61 -19.06
N PRO A 206 -1.10 13.65 -19.34
CA PRO A 206 0.34 13.63 -19.04
C PRO A 206 0.69 13.44 -17.56
N ALA A 207 -0.25 13.68 -16.64
CA ALA A 207 -0.09 13.42 -15.21
C ALA A 207 -0.48 11.99 -14.82
N ALA A 208 -0.72 11.09 -15.78
CA ALA A 208 -1.01 9.68 -15.52
C ALA A 208 -0.10 8.74 -16.33
N VAL A 209 0.11 7.54 -15.81
CA VAL A 209 0.69 6.38 -16.51
C VAL A 209 -0.34 5.26 -16.49
N VAL A 210 -0.52 4.54 -17.60
CA VAL A 210 -1.51 3.46 -17.69
C VAL A 210 -0.86 2.09 -17.53
N PHE A 211 -1.58 1.19 -16.88
CA PHE A 211 -1.13 -0.17 -16.67
C PHE A 211 -1.55 -1.06 -17.84
N GLY A 212 -0.89 -2.19 -17.98
CA GLY A 212 -1.15 -3.16 -19.05
C GLY A 212 -0.67 -4.54 -18.64
N LEU A 213 -0.87 -5.53 -19.51
CA LEU A 213 -0.47 -6.91 -19.20
C LEU A 213 1.03 -6.99 -18.88
N GLY A 214 1.36 -7.26 -17.61
CA GLY A 214 2.73 -7.32 -17.12
C GLY A 214 3.38 -5.96 -16.77
N TYR A 215 2.67 -4.85 -16.91
CA TYR A 215 3.15 -3.50 -16.62
C TYR A 215 2.32 -2.84 -15.51
N GLY A 216 2.96 -2.03 -14.66
CA GLY A 216 2.29 -1.36 -13.55
C GLY A 216 1.79 -2.31 -12.47
N VAL A 217 2.44 -3.47 -12.34
CA VAL A 217 2.08 -4.54 -11.40
C VAL A 217 1.97 -4.04 -9.96
N VAL A 218 1.02 -4.61 -9.19
CA VAL A 218 0.67 -4.15 -7.83
C VAL A 218 1.89 -3.97 -6.91
N HIS A 219 2.83 -4.92 -6.94
CA HIS A 219 3.99 -4.92 -6.06
C HIS A 219 5.05 -3.85 -6.37
N GLU A 220 4.89 -3.11 -7.47
CA GLU A 220 5.74 -1.95 -7.80
C GLU A 220 4.93 -0.66 -7.78
N SER A 221 3.74 -0.65 -8.40
CA SER A 221 2.94 0.57 -8.58
C SER A 221 2.23 1.04 -7.30
N LEU A 222 1.79 0.12 -6.44
CA LEU A 222 1.12 0.50 -5.19
C LEU A 222 2.12 1.05 -4.15
N PRO A 223 3.29 0.42 -3.89
CA PRO A 223 4.30 1.03 -3.04
C PRO A 223 4.77 2.41 -3.54
N PHE A 224 4.87 2.56 -4.86
CA PHE A 224 5.16 3.85 -5.49
C PHE A 224 4.07 4.90 -5.17
N ALA A 225 2.80 4.56 -5.35
CA ALA A 225 1.69 5.46 -5.03
C ALA A 225 1.69 5.85 -3.55
N ALA A 226 1.90 4.88 -2.65
CA ALA A 226 1.98 5.11 -1.21
C ALA A 226 3.11 6.08 -0.83
N ALA A 227 4.31 5.89 -1.40
CA ALA A 227 5.44 6.78 -1.15
C ALA A 227 5.18 8.22 -1.64
N VAL A 228 4.57 8.38 -2.81
CA VAL A 228 4.16 9.70 -3.33
C VAL A 228 3.11 10.34 -2.43
N LEU A 229 2.08 9.58 -2.03
CA LEU A 229 1.01 10.06 -1.16
C LEU A 229 1.56 10.55 0.19
N ALA A 230 2.46 9.77 0.79
CA ALA A 230 3.12 10.13 2.04
C ALA A 230 3.94 11.43 1.92
N ALA A 231 4.74 11.56 0.85
CA ALA A 231 5.52 12.77 0.61
C ALA A 231 4.62 14.00 0.39
N VAL A 232 3.51 13.86 -0.34
CA VAL A 232 2.53 14.94 -0.55
C VAL A 232 1.90 15.39 0.76
N ARG A 233 1.52 14.46 1.64
CA ARG A 233 0.94 14.79 2.95
C ARG A 233 1.97 15.42 3.88
N GLY A 234 3.21 14.93 3.89
CA GLY A 234 4.30 15.50 4.72
C GLY A 234 4.82 16.86 4.26
N ALA A 235 4.50 17.27 3.02
CA ALA A 235 4.84 18.59 2.48
C ALA A 235 3.74 19.65 2.66
N ARG A 236 2.61 19.28 3.27
CA ARG A 236 1.53 20.21 3.68
C ARG A 236 1.85 20.79 5.05
#